data_AF-A0A2J6R5B5-F1
#
_entry.id   AF-A0A2J6R5B5-F1
#
_cell.length_a   1.000
_cell.length_b   1.000
_cell.length_c   1.000
_cell.angle_alpha   90.00
_cell.angle_beta   90.00
_cell.angle_gamma   90.00
#
_symmetry.space_group_name_H-M   'P 1'
#
loop_
_entity.id
_entity.type
_entity.pdbx_description
1 polymer ?
#
loop_
_entity_poly.entity_id
_entity_poly.type
_entity_poly.pdbx_seq_one_letter_code
_entity_poly.pdbx_strand_id
1 'polypeptide(L)'
;MTSLLPLLKDLVPIVMGSSPVHVTRSADLDSSTGQTEGMIRKGAIIKKSDKLCASVMIAHPHTASAVHHHGEQGQTLTKLAPIMTSASERLLYYRYNCLRI
;
A
#
# COMPACT_ATOMS: atom_id res chain seq x y z
N MET A 1 42.51 13.87 1.30
CA MET A 1 41.52 14.43 2.23
C MET A 1 40.23 13.61 2.11
N THR A 2 40.15 12.51 2.84
CA THR A 2 38.98 11.62 2.80
C THR A 2 37.86 12.31 3.56
N SER A 3 36.84 12.73 2.83
CA SER A 3 35.68 13.44 3.37
C SER A 3 35.01 12.60 4.47
N LEU A 4 34.82 13.20 5.65
CA LEU A 4 34.06 12.65 6.78
C LEU A 4 32.53 12.81 6.58
N LEU A 5 32.11 13.48 5.50
CA LEU A 5 30.71 13.76 5.19
C LEU A 5 29.83 12.53 4.87
N PRO A 6 30.32 11.42 4.27
CA PRO A 6 29.47 10.24 4.05
C PRO A 6 29.12 9.55 5.38
N LEU A 7 30.01 9.58 6.38
CA LEU A 7 29.75 8.99 7.70
C LEU A 7 28.69 9.75 8.50
N LEU A 8 28.60 11.08 8.35
CA LEU A 8 27.55 11.84 9.04
C LEU A 8 26.15 11.49 8.53
N LYS A 9 25.99 11.23 7.22
CA LYS A 9 24.68 10.91 6.60
C LYS A 9 24.05 9.65 7.19
N ASP A 10 24.87 8.66 7.53
CA ASP A 10 24.40 7.38 8.07
C ASP A 10 24.04 7.46 9.57
N LEU A 11 24.52 8.50 10.27
CA LEU A 11 24.25 8.74 11.69
C LEU A 11 23.08 9.70 11.94
N VAL A 12 22.68 10.51 10.95
CA VAL A 12 21.51 11.40 11.03
C VAL A 12 20.22 10.65 11.46
N PRO A 13 19.89 9.44 10.95
CA PRO A 13 18.67 8.74 11.34
C PRO A 13 18.61 8.35 12.83
N ILE A 14 19.77 8.20 13.47
CA ILE A 14 19.90 7.81 14.87
C ILE A 14 19.68 9.03 15.79
N VAL A 15 20.20 10.21 15.39
CA VAL A 15 20.13 11.44 16.19
C VAL A 15 18.81 12.19 16.00
N MET A 16 18.16 12.05 14.83
CA MET A 16 17.00 12.86 14.46
C MET A 16 15.64 12.25 14.86
N GLY A 17 15.66 11.15 15.62
CA GLY A 17 14.45 10.40 15.98
C GLY A 17 13.89 9.62 14.80
N SER A 18 13.30 8.45 15.07
CA SER A 18 12.68 7.64 14.02
C SER A 18 11.68 8.47 13.23
N SER A 19 11.73 8.41 11.90
CA SER A 19 10.69 8.98 11.05
C SER A 19 9.30 8.54 11.56
N PRO A 20 8.30 9.44 11.54
CA PRO A 20 6.99 9.14 12.11
C PRO A 20 6.39 7.90 11.44
N VAL A 21 6.17 6.85 12.22
CA VAL A 21 5.56 5.61 11.74
C VAL A 21 4.06 5.82 11.60
N HIS A 22 3.54 5.64 10.38
CA HIS A 22 2.11 5.68 10.13
C HIS A 22 1.50 4.28 10.21
N VAL A 23 0.42 4.14 10.99
CA VAL A 23 -0.33 2.89 11.13
C VAL A 23 -1.78 3.16 10.79
N THR A 24 -2.32 2.43 9.81
CA THR A 24 -3.74 2.46 9.47
C THR A 24 -4.37 1.15 9.93
N ARG A 25 -5.32 1.25 10.87
CA ARG A 25 -6.05 0.07 11.34
C ARG A 25 -7.11 -0.33 10.33
N SER A 26 -7.60 -1.56 10.42
CA SER A 26 -8.68 -2.06 9.57
C SER A 26 -9.97 -1.22 9.64
N ALA A 27 -10.24 -0.63 10.81
CA ALA A 27 -11.39 0.26 11.04
C ALA A 27 -11.23 1.64 10.37
N ASP A 28 -9.99 2.08 10.15
CA ASP A 28 -9.67 3.40 9.60
C ASP A 28 -9.47 3.35 8.08
N LEU A 29 -9.76 2.20 7.46
CA LEU A 29 -9.64 2.03 6.02
C LEU A 29 -10.67 2.89 5.28
N ASP A 30 -10.18 3.72 4.36
CA ASP A 30 -11.01 4.61 3.57
C ASP A 30 -11.81 3.82 2.52
N SER A 31 -13.13 3.74 2.68
CA SER A 31 -14.02 3.08 1.73
C SER A 31 -14.46 3.98 0.56
N SER A 32 -14.18 5.28 0.63
CA SER A 32 -14.55 6.28 -0.38
C SER A 32 -13.58 6.31 -1.58
N THR A 33 -12.95 5.18 -1.89
CA THR A 33 -12.08 5.05 -3.06
C THR A 33 -12.89 4.63 -4.29
N GLY A 34 -12.37 4.87 -5.49
CA GLY A 34 -13.02 4.42 -6.73
C GLY A 34 -13.22 2.91 -6.72
N GLN A 35 -14.47 2.47 -6.86
CA GLN A 35 -14.82 1.05 -6.88
C GLN A 35 -14.91 0.54 -8.31
N THR A 36 -14.63 -0.75 -8.48
CA THR A 36 -14.90 -1.46 -9.73
C THR A 36 -15.96 -2.50 -9.42
N GLU A 37 -16.84 -2.80 -10.36
CA GLU A 37 -17.83 -3.85 -10.18
C GLU A 37 -17.14 -5.17 -9.76
N GLY A 38 -17.70 -5.84 -8.75
CA GLY A 38 -17.13 -7.08 -8.22
C GLY A 38 -15.91 -6.91 -7.32
N MET A 39 -15.37 -5.71 -7.11
CA MET A 39 -14.19 -5.48 -6.24
C MET A 39 -14.40 -4.33 -5.27
N ILE A 40 -14.20 -4.61 -3.97
CA ILE A 40 -14.14 -3.59 -2.93
C ILE A 40 -12.68 -3.14 -2.77
N ARG A 41 -12.45 -1.84 -2.91
CA ARG A 41 -11.15 -1.18 -2.70
C ARG A 41 -11.24 -0.29 -1.48
N LYS A 42 -10.29 -0.41 -0.56
CA LYS A 42 -10.19 0.44 0.62
C LYS A 42 -8.80 1.04 0.75
N GLY A 43 -8.72 2.34 0.96
CA GLY A 43 -7.46 3.06 1.16
C GLY A 43 -6.84 2.77 2.51
N ALA A 44 -5.57 2.37 2.52
CA ALA A 44 -4.80 2.20 3.76
C ALA A 44 -3.78 3.33 3.94
N ILE A 45 -2.98 3.61 2.92
CA ILE A 45 -2.00 4.70 2.92
C ILE A 45 -2.28 5.56 1.70
N ILE A 46 -3.21 6.49 1.82
CA ILE A 46 -3.59 7.43 0.75
C ILE A 46 -3.28 8.86 1.21
N LYS A 47 -2.65 9.66 0.33
CA LYS A 47 -2.23 11.05 0.63
C LYS A 47 -1.30 11.17 1.85
N LYS A 48 -0.55 10.11 2.19
CA LYS A 48 0.45 10.11 3.27
C LYS A 48 1.89 10.18 2.77
N SER A 49 2.10 9.84 1.50
CA SER A 49 3.39 9.93 0.82
C SER A 49 3.15 10.30 -0.64
N ASP A 50 4.11 11.02 -1.18
CA ASP A 50 4.30 11.32 -2.60
C ASP A 50 4.89 10.14 -3.39
N LYS A 51 5.56 9.21 -2.70
CA LYS A 51 6.30 8.09 -3.31
C LYS A 51 5.54 6.78 -3.28
N LEU A 52 4.64 6.59 -2.32
CA LEU A 52 3.87 5.34 -2.22
C LEU A 52 2.43 5.57 -1.76
N CYS A 53 1.55 4.72 -2.27
CA CYS A 53 0.23 4.55 -1.69
C CYS A 53 -0.12 3.07 -1.55
N ALA A 54 -1.01 2.79 -0.59
CA ALA A 54 -1.42 1.43 -0.30
C ALA A 54 -2.93 1.30 -0.15
N SER A 55 -3.47 0.17 -0.61
CA SER A 55 -4.90 -0.15 -0.51
C SER A 55 -5.12 -1.64 -0.28
N VAL A 56 -6.23 -1.96 0.38
CA VAL A 56 -6.78 -3.31 0.51
C VAL A 56 -7.80 -3.52 -0.59
N MET A 57 -7.65 -4.60 -1.34
CA MET A 57 -8.58 -5.07 -2.36
C MET A 57 -9.26 -6.35 -1.89
N ILE A 58 -10.57 -6.43 -2.05
CA ILE A 58 -11.38 -7.61 -1.78
C ILE A 58 -12.15 -7.91 -3.06
N ALA A 59 -11.80 -9.01 -3.72
CA ALA A 59 -12.55 -9.48 -4.87
C ALA A 59 -13.74 -10.33 -4.41
N HIS A 60 -14.90 -10.13 -5.02
CA HIS A 60 -16.02 -11.05 -4.86
C HIS A 60 -15.71 -12.38 -5.58
N PRO A 61 -16.36 -13.49 -5.18
CA PRO A 61 -16.21 -14.76 -5.87
C PRO A 61 -16.46 -14.63 -7.38
N HIS A 62 -15.65 -15.32 -8.19
CA HIS A 62 -15.74 -15.33 -9.65
C HIS A 62 -15.62 -13.97 -10.34
N THR A 63 -14.94 -13.01 -9.72
CA THR A 63 -14.66 -11.69 -10.31
C THR A 63 -13.19 -11.53 -10.63
N ALA A 64 -12.90 -10.69 -11.63
CA ALA A 64 -11.56 -10.33 -12.04
C ALA A 64 -11.52 -8.85 -12.41
N SER A 65 -10.34 -8.24 -12.33
CA SER A 65 -10.13 -6.91 -12.89
C SER A 65 -10.01 -6.96 -14.41
N ALA A 66 -10.35 -5.87 -15.08
CA ALA A 66 -9.91 -5.64 -16.45
C ALA A 66 -8.37 -5.63 -16.54
N VAL A 67 -7.83 -6.09 -17.66
CA VAL A 67 -6.40 -5.95 -17.97
C VAL A 67 -6.11 -4.48 -18.24
N HIS A 68 -5.14 -3.91 -17.53
CA HIS A 68 -4.70 -2.52 -17.71
C HIS A 68 -3.22 -2.37 -17.34
N HIS A 69 -2.61 -1.29 -17.85
CA HIS A 69 -1.23 -0.91 -17.55
C HIS A 69 -1.20 0.21 -16.50
N HIS A 70 -0.17 0.22 -15.64
CA HIS A 70 0.01 1.23 -14.59
C HIS A 70 0.94 2.39 -14.97
N GLY A 71 1.24 2.53 -16.26
CA GLY A 71 2.19 3.54 -16.72
C GLY A 71 3.59 3.24 -16.19
N GLU A 72 4.33 4.28 -15.83
CA GLU A 72 5.66 4.15 -15.23
C GLU A 72 5.62 3.76 -13.74
N GLN A 73 4.41 3.61 -13.16
CA GLN A 73 4.25 3.27 -11.74
C GLN A 73 4.56 1.81 -11.49
N GLY A 74 5.43 1.56 -10.51
CA GLY A 74 5.65 0.21 -9.99
C GLY A 74 4.45 -0.24 -9.16
N GLN A 75 3.95 -1.44 -9.42
CA GLN A 75 2.90 -2.08 -8.63
C GLN A 75 3.40 -3.39 -8.03
N THR A 76 3.06 -3.63 -6.77
CA THR A 76 3.21 -4.95 -6.14
C THR A 76 1.92 -5.34 -5.47
N LEU A 77 1.51 -6.60 -5.67
CA LEU A 77 0.34 -7.20 -5.04
C LEU A 77 0.80 -8.32 -4.11
N THR A 78 0.41 -8.23 -2.84
CA THR A 78 0.63 -9.30 -1.86
C THR A 78 -0.72 -9.91 -1.53
N LYS A 79 -0.86 -11.22 -1.77
CA LYS A 79 -2.05 -11.97 -1.34
C LYS A 79 -1.98 -12.11 0.17
N LEU A 80 -2.97 -11.58 0.87
CA LEU A 80 -3.17 -11.83 2.29
C LEU A 80 -4.00 -13.10 2.46
N ALA A 81 -3.73 -13.85 3.53
CA ALA A 81 -4.57 -14.99 3.88
C ALA A 81 -6.03 -14.53 4.00
N PRO A 82 -7.01 -15.33 3.55
CA PRO A 82 -8.41 -14.97 3.69
C PRO A 82 -8.74 -14.80 5.18
N ILE A 83 -9.25 -13.63 5.54
CA ILE A 83 -9.87 -13.45 6.86
C ILE A 83 -11.22 -14.18 6.76
N MET A 84 -11.32 -15.37 7.36
CA MET A 84 -12.55 -16.17 7.39
C MET A 84 -13.64 -15.44 8.21
N THR A 85 -14.34 -14.52 7.57
CA THR A 85 -15.64 -14.01 8.03
C THR A 85 -16.70 -14.48 7.03
N SER A 86 -17.31 -15.63 7.35
CA SER A 86 -18.40 -16.32 6.63
C SER A 86 -18.12 -16.79 5.18
N ALA A 87 -18.01 -18.11 5.01
CA ALA A 87 -18.46 -19.00 3.92
C ALA A 87 -18.28 -18.68 2.42
N SER A 88 -17.72 -17.54 2.01
CA SER A 88 -17.34 -17.30 0.60
C SER A 88 -15.86 -16.95 0.55
N GLU A 89 -15.05 -17.68 -0.21
CA GLU A 89 -13.62 -17.41 -0.39
C GLU A 89 -13.40 -15.98 -0.91
N ARG A 90 -13.12 -15.03 -0.01
CA ARG A 90 -12.76 -13.65 -0.36
C ARG A 90 -11.24 -13.54 -0.34
N LEU A 91 -10.65 -13.32 -1.51
CA LEU A 91 -9.22 -13.06 -1.61
C LEU A 91 -8.95 -11.59 -1.26
N LEU A 92 -8.16 -11.40 -0.20
CA LEU A 92 -7.63 -10.10 0.20
C LEU A 92 -6.29 -9.88 -0.49
N TYR A 93 -6.16 -8.77 -1.20
CA TYR A 93 -4.91 -8.33 -1.80
C TYR A 93 -4.49 -7.00 -1.21
N TYR A 94 -3.23 -6.86 -0.83
CA TYR A 94 -2.64 -5.57 -0.54
C TYR A 94 -1.95 -5.06 -1.81
N ARG A 95 -2.35 -3.88 -2.27
CA ARG A 95 -1.74 -3.21 -3.42
C ARG A 95 -0.87 -2.08 -2.92
N TYR A 96 0.41 -2.13 -3.25
CA TYR A 96 1.33 -1.01 -3.15
C TYR A 96 1.53 -0.42 -4.54
N ASN A 97 1.26 0.87 -4.68
CA ASN A 97 1.67 1.64 -5.86
C ASN A 97 2.81 2.55 -5.43
N CYS A 98 3.97 2.39 -6.06
CA CYS A 98 5.07 3.33 -5.94
C CYS A 98 4.86 4.40 -7.02
N LEU A 99 4.48 5.62 -6.63
CA LEU A 99 4.56 6.78 -7.52
C LEU A 99 6.04 7.08 -7.70
N ARG A 100 6.59 6.82 -8.88
CA ARG A 100 7.93 7.29 -9.21
C ARG A 100 7.86 8.81 -9.37
N ILE A 101 8.79 9.48 -8.70
CA ILE A 101 9.10 10.90 -8.75
C ILE A 101 9.47 11.29 -10.18
#